data_AF-A0A1Y5RAA5-F1
#
_entry.id   AF-A0A1Y5RAA5-F1
#
_cell.length_a   1.000
_cell.length_b   1.000
_cell.length_c   1.000
_cell.angle_alpha   90.00
_cell.angle_beta   90.00
_cell.angle_gamma   90.00
#
_symmetry.space_group_name_H-M   'P 1'
#
loop_
_entity.id
_entity.type
_entity.pdbx_description
1 polymer ?
#
loop_
_entity_poly.entity_id
_entity_poly.type
_entity_poly.pdbx_seq_one_letter_code
_entity_poly.pdbx_strand_id
1 'polypeptide(L)' 'MTVADLPPADTRRWVASRKLKVVRGVVYGLITQGDAEARYNISKEEFNFWVKAVSHFGEDALKATALKTYRQP' A
#
# COMPACT_ATOMS: atom_id res chain seq x y z
N MET A 1 0.71 -14.49 5.53
CA MET A 1 -0.36 -13.80 4.79
C MET A 1 -0.74 -14.65 3.59
N THR A 2 -2.03 -14.83 3.35
CA THR A 2 -2.56 -15.47 2.14
C THR A 2 -3.20 -14.41 1.24
N VAL A 3 -3.50 -14.74 -0.02
CA VAL A 3 -4.17 -13.84 -0.97
C VAL A 3 -5.50 -13.29 -0.41
N ALA A 4 -6.15 -14.02 0.49
CA ALA A 4 -7.37 -13.60 1.20
C ALA A 4 -7.18 -12.41 2.15
N ASP A 5 -5.94 -12.08 2.54
CA ASP A 5 -5.61 -10.96 3.40
C ASP A 5 -5.54 -9.63 2.63
N LEU A 6 -5.55 -9.70 1.29
CA LEU A 6 -5.55 -8.54 0.40
C LEU A 6 -6.88 -7.79 0.49
N PRO A 7 -6.87 -6.45 0.37
CA PRO A 7 -8.10 -5.68 0.36
C PRO A 7 -9.00 -6.07 -0.83
N PRO A 8 -10.33 -6.00 -0.68
CA PRO A 8 -11.25 -6.27 -1.79
C PRO A 8 -11.04 -5.26 -2.92
N ALA A 9 -11.28 -5.69 -4.16
CA ALA A 9 -11.12 -4.86 -5.36
C ALA A 9 -11.98 -3.57 -5.32
N ASP A 10 -13.12 -3.61 -4.63
CA ASP A 10 -14.02 -2.46 -4.41
C ASP A 10 -13.49 -1.42 -3.38
N THR A 11 -12.21 -1.52 -2.97
CA THR A 11 -11.61 -0.60 -2.01
C THR A 11 -11.42 0.78 -2.63
N ARG A 12 -12.31 1.71 -2.29
CA ARG A 12 -12.18 3.13 -2.64
C ARG A 12 -11.33 3.94 -1.64
N ARG A 13 -11.27 3.50 -0.38
CA ARG A 13 -10.55 4.23 0.69
C ARG A 13 -9.25 3.53 1.05
N TRP A 14 -8.14 4.10 0.61
CA TRP A 14 -6.80 3.59 0.89
C TRP A 14 -6.26 4.07 2.23
N VAL A 15 -6.52 3.28 3.27
CA VAL A 15 -5.88 3.44 4.58
C VAL A 15 -4.52 2.74 4.62
N ALA A 16 -3.68 3.19 5.54
CA ALA A 16 -2.40 2.63 5.94
C ALA A 16 -2.24 1.13 5.73
N SER A 17 -3.07 0.37 6.46
CA SER A 17 -3.03 -1.07 6.55
C SER A 17 -3.37 -1.73 5.21
N ARG A 18 -4.29 -1.13 4.42
CA ARG A 18 -4.67 -1.67 3.10
C ARG A 18 -3.56 -1.46 2.07
N LYS A 19 -2.94 -0.27 2.05
CA LYS A 19 -1.75 -0.01 1.22
C LYS A 19 -0.63 -0.99 1.54
N LEU A 20 -0.37 -1.21 2.83
CA LEU A 20 0.66 -2.14 3.29
C LEU A 20 0.37 -3.58 2.86
N LYS A 21 -0.88 -4.04 2.94
CA LYS A 21 -1.28 -5.39 2.49
C LYS A 21 -1.00 -5.59 1.01
N VAL A 22 -1.29 -4.61 0.15
CA VAL A 22 -1.00 -4.68 -1.28
C VAL A 22 0.50 -4.67 -1.55
N VAL A 23 1.25 -3.75 -0.92
CA VAL A 23 2.71 -3.70 -1.05
C VAL A 23 3.35 -5.02 -0.61
N ARG A 24 2.99 -5.55 0.55
CA ARG A 24 3.44 -6.86 1.02
C ARG A 24 3.05 -7.98 0.06
N GLY A 25 1.81 -7.95 -0.43
CA GLY A 25 1.33 -8.90 -1.44
C GLY A 25 2.24 -8.96 -2.66
N VAL A 26 2.63 -7.81 -3.19
CA VAL A 26 3.52 -7.72 -4.35
C VAL A 26 4.96 -8.10 -4.00
N VAL A 27 5.49 -7.59 -2.89
CA VAL A 27 6.88 -7.84 -2.45
C VAL A 27 7.12 -9.31 -2.10
N TYR A 28 6.16 -9.98 -1.46
CA TYR A 28 6.23 -11.41 -1.15
C TYR A 28 5.80 -12.30 -2.32
N GLY A 29 5.48 -11.75 -3.49
CA GLY A 29 5.13 -12.51 -4.69
C GLY A 29 3.76 -13.18 -4.67
N LEU A 30 2.84 -12.74 -3.80
CA LEU A 30 1.45 -13.23 -3.77
C LEU A 30 0.65 -12.74 -4.98
N ILE A 31 0.93 -11.53 -5.45
CA ILE A 31 0.36 -10.93 -6.67
C ILE A 31 1.47 -10.17 -7.41
N THR A 32 1.34 -9.97 -8.72
CA THR A 32 2.28 -9.13 -9.46
C THR A 32 1.89 -7.66 -9.33
N GLN A 33 2.85 -6.76 -9.59
CA GLN A 33 2.58 -5.33 -9.62
C GLN A 33 1.47 -4.99 -10.63
N GLY A 34 1.53 -5.57 -11.83
CA GLY A 34 0.50 -5.36 -12.86
C GLY A 34 -0.88 -5.88 -12.46
N ASP A 35 -0.95 -6.99 -11.73
CA ASP A 35 -2.21 -7.51 -11.19
C ASP A 35 -2.79 -6.56 -10.13
N ALA A 36 -1.93 -5.99 -9.27
CA ALA A 36 -2.33 -4.97 -8.31
C ALA A 36 -2.84 -3.69 -9.00
N GLU A 37 -2.13 -3.21 -10.02
CA GLU A 37 -2.51 -2.04 -10.81
C GLU A 37 -3.86 -2.26 -11.51
N ALA A 38 -4.08 -3.42 -12.14
CA ALA A 38 -5.34 -3.75 -12.80
C ALA A 38 -6.49 -3.98 -11.81
N ARG A 39 -6.24 -4.69 -10.69
CA ARG A 39 -7.26 -5.04 -9.70
C ARG A 39 -7.74 -3.83 -8.91
N TYR A 40 -6.84 -2.91 -8.59
CA TYR A 40 -7.12 -1.76 -7.74
C TYR A 40 -7.20 -0.43 -8.50
N ASN A 41 -6.95 -0.46 -9.81
CA ASN A 41 -6.88 0.71 -10.68
C ASN A 41 -5.96 1.80 -10.11
N ILE A 42 -4.81 1.38 -9.57
CA ILE A 42 -3.78 2.26 -9.04
C ILE A 42 -2.64 2.38 -10.05
N SER A 43 -2.05 3.56 -10.14
CA SER A 43 -0.90 3.78 -11.02
C SER A 43 0.38 3.19 -10.42
N LYS A 44 1.29 2.72 -11.27
CA LYS A 44 2.67 2.34 -10.90
C LYS A 44 3.35 3.36 -9.99
N GLU A 45 3.22 4.65 -10.28
CA GLU A 45 3.80 5.71 -9.46
C GLU A 45 3.24 5.74 -8.05
N GLU A 46 1.92 5.53 -7.91
CA GLU A 46 1.24 5.52 -6.61
C GLU A 46 1.64 4.29 -5.80
N PHE A 47 1.76 3.14 -6.44
CA PHE A 47 2.31 1.94 -5.83
C PHE A 47 3.77 2.15 -5.38
N ASN A 48 4.60 2.74 -6.24
CA ASN A 48 6.01 3.01 -5.94
C ASN A 48 6.16 4.01 -4.78
N PHE A 49 5.24 4.97 -4.67
CA PHE A 49 5.15 5.87 -3.52
C PHE A 49 4.85 5.10 -2.23
N TRP A 50 3.94 4.11 -2.27
CA TRP A 50 3.65 3.27 -1.11
C TRP A 50 4.86 2.42 -0.73
N VAL A 51 5.55 1.81 -1.70
CA VAL A 51 6.77 1.05 -1.46
C VAL A 51 7.85 1.91 -0.82
N LYS A 52 8.10 3.11 -1.37
CA LYS A 52 9.06 4.07 -0.79
C LYS A 52 8.69 4.46 0.63
N ALA A 53 7.43 4.81 0.90
CA ALA A 53 6.97 5.17 2.24
C ALA A 53 7.20 4.03 3.25
N VAL A 54 6.88 2.78 2.87
CA VAL A 54 7.12 1.58 3.69
C VAL A 54 8.61 1.32 3.88
N SER A 55 9.42 1.49 2.85
CA SER A 55 10.87 1.26 2.92
C SER A 55 11.58 2.29 3.77
N HIS A 56 11.11 3.54 3.80
CA HIS A 56 11.77 4.64 4.50
C HIS A 56 11.36 4.75 5.98
N PHE A 57 10.09 4.48 6.31
CA PHE A 57 9.58 4.65 7.69
C PHE A 57 8.85 3.40 8.23
N GLY A 58 8.95 2.26 7.55
CA GLY A 58 8.31 1.00 7.98
C GLY A 58 6.79 1.01 7.87
N GLU A 59 6.14 0.10 8.60
CA GLU A 59 4.67 -0.02 8.64
C GLU A 59 3.99 1.19 9.27
N ASP A 60 4.73 1.96 10.07
CA ASP A 60 4.21 3.12 10.79
C ASP A 60 4.06 4.34 9.88
N ALA A 61 4.85 4.43 8.80
CA ALA A 61 4.75 5.43 7.72
C ALA A 61 3.34 5.60 7.16
N LEU A 62 2.67 4.45 7.05
CA LEU A 62 1.41 4.35 6.36
C LEU A 62 0.26 4.77 7.28
N LYS A 63 0.42 4.70 8.61
CA LYS A 63 -0.62 5.06 9.59
C LYS A 63 -0.94 6.55 9.50
N ALA A 64 -2.23 6.87 9.64
CA ALA A 64 -2.73 8.26 9.64
C ALA A 64 -2.06 9.14 10.71
N THR A 65 -1.47 8.54 11.75
CA THR A 65 -0.68 9.23 12.77
C THR A 65 0.64 9.78 12.24
N ALA A 66 1.32 9.07 11.32
CA ALA A 66 2.55 9.55 10.68
C ALA A 66 2.28 10.69 9.69
N LEU A 67 1.06 10.79 9.16
CA LEU A 67 0.64 11.92 8.31
C LEU A 67 0.61 13.25 9.08
N LYS A 68 0.55 13.24 10.42
CA LYS A 68 0.68 14.47 11.23
C LYS A 68 2.11 15.01 11.25
N THR A 69 3.13 14.13 11.17
CA THR A 69 4.54 14.55 11.15
C THR A 69 4.95 15.17 9.81
N TYR A 70 4.29 14.80 8.71
CA TYR A 70 4.56 15.39 7.38
C TYR A 70 3.85 16.73 7.13
N ARG A 71 3.09 17.26 8.10
CA ARG A 71 2.32 18.51 7.99
C ARG A 71 2.70 19.53 9.06
N GLN A 72 3.96 19.58 9.47
CA GLN A 72 4.47 20.66 10.32
C GLN A 72 5.52 21.46 9.53
N PRO A 73 5.33 22.76 9.27
CA PRO A 73 6.45 23.68 9.21
C PRO A 73 7.12 23.81 10.59
#